data_AF-A0A1Q5E6Y3-F1
#
_entry.id   AF-A0A1Q5E6Y3-F1
#
_cell.length_a   1.000
_cell.length_b   1.000
_cell.length_c   1.000
_cell.angle_alpha   90.00
_cell.angle_beta   90.00
_cell.angle_gamma   90.00
#
_symmetry.space_group_name_H-M   'P 1'
#
loop_
_entity.id
_entity.type
_entity.pdbx_description
1 polymer ?
#
loop_
_entity_poly.entity_id
_entity_poly.type
_entity_poly.pdbx_seq_one_letter_code
_entity_poly.pdbx_strand_id
1 'polypeptide(L)'
;MNATQTVDRALLVAAVVLILVAGALLLARIWRGPSMLDRAIALDVCAALIIAGLGAKSAFARDPFYFPIMLVLAFLGFTGSVGIARFIAVRDRPPGHRHGERARNGGEERP
;
A
#
# COMPACT_ATOMS: atom_id res chain seq x y z
N MET A 1 -22.08 26.45 23.88
CA MET A 1 -21.49 25.54 22.88
C MET A 1 -21.81 24.12 23.33
N ASN A 2 -22.52 23.34 22.51
CA ASN A 2 -22.92 21.98 22.90
C ASN A 2 -21.68 21.08 22.93
N ALA A 3 -21.57 20.22 23.95
CA ALA A 3 -20.41 19.35 24.14
C ALA A 3 -20.10 18.51 22.90
N THR A 4 -21.13 17.96 22.25
CA THR A 4 -21.03 17.19 21.01
C THR A 4 -20.40 17.96 19.86
N GLN A 5 -20.77 19.23 19.64
CA GLN A 5 -20.18 20.04 18.58
C GLN A 5 -18.71 20.37 18.83
N THR A 6 -18.31 20.48 20.10
CA THR A 6 -16.90 20.73 20.45
C THR A 6 -16.07 19.48 20.19
N VAL A 7 -16.59 18.30 20.54
CA VAL A 7 -15.94 17.02 20.28
C VAL A 7 -15.81 16.78 18.77
N ASP A 8 -16.87 16.97 17.99
CA ASP A 8 -16.83 16.80 16.53
C ASP A 8 -15.74 17.67 15.88
N ARG A 9 -15.66 18.95 16.28
CA ARG A 9 -14.63 19.86 15.78
C ARG A 9 -13.23 19.43 16.20
N ALA A 10 -13.05 19.02 17.45
CA ALA A 10 -11.76 18.54 17.95
C ALA A 10 -11.28 17.29 17.19
N LEU A 11 -12.18 16.34 16.93
CA LEU A 11 -11.88 15.14 16.15
C LEU A 11 -11.50 15.46 14.70
N LEU A 12 -12.24 16.37 14.05
CA LEU A 12 -11.92 16.79 12.68
C LEU A 12 -10.56 17.49 12.59
N VAL A 13 -10.25 18.39 13.53
CA VAL A 13 -8.95 19.06 13.59
C VAL A 13 -7.84 18.04 13.82
N ALA A 14 -8.01 17.13 14.79
CA ALA A 14 -7.03 16.08 15.08
C ALA A 14 -6.80 15.18 13.85
N ALA A 15 -7.86 14.77 13.15
CA ALA A 15 -7.76 13.97 11.94
C ALA A 15 -6.96 14.69 10.84
N VAL A 16 -7.26 15.96 10.57
CA VAL A 16 -6.54 16.74 9.56
C VAL A 16 -5.06 16.91 9.94
N VAL A 17 -4.76 17.22 11.21
CA VAL A 17 -3.37 17.33 11.69
C VAL A 17 -2.63 16.02 11.52
N LEU A 18 -3.23 14.89 11.90
CA LEU A 18 -2.63 13.56 11.72
C LEU A 18 -2.39 13.21 10.25
N ILE A 19 -3.33 13.54 9.36
CA ILE A 19 -3.19 13.33 7.91
C ILE A 19 -2.01 14.15 7.38
N LEU A 20 -1.86 15.41 7.79
CA LEU A 20 -0.75 16.27 7.37
C LEU A 20 0.60 15.74 7.87
N VAL A 21 0.67 15.33 9.14
CA VAL A 21 1.88 14.72 9.71
C VAL A 21 2.24 13.43 8.99
N ALA A 22 1.27 12.54 8.77
CA ALA A 22 1.47 11.31 8.03
C ALA A 22 1.91 11.57 6.58
N GLY A 23 1.34 12.60 5.93
CA GLY A 23 1.77 13.07 4.61
C GLY A 23 3.23 13.53 4.60
N ALA A 24 3.63 14.36 5.56
CA ALA A 24 5.02 14.81 5.67
C ALA A 24 5.99 13.64 5.88
N LEU A 25 5.63 12.67 6.73
CA LEU A 25 6.40 11.45 6.95
C LEU A 25 6.47 10.58 5.69
N LEU A 26 5.37 10.48 4.94
CA LEU A 26 5.32 9.77 3.67
C LEU A 26 6.25 10.41 2.63
N LEU A 27 6.22 11.73 2.48
CA LEU A 27 7.16 12.44 1.60
C LEU A 27 8.61 12.16 2.01
N ALA A 28 8.91 12.20 3.31
CA ALA A 28 10.25 11.89 3.83
C ALA A 28 10.67 10.43 3.53
N ARG A 29 9.71 9.49 3.51
CA ARG A 29 9.95 8.09 3.13
C ARG A 29 10.19 7.95 1.62
N ILE A 30 9.35 8.57 0.78
CA ILE A 30 9.49 8.54 -0.69
C ILE A 30 10.88 9.05 -1.10
N TRP A 31 11.37 10.10 -0.45
CA TRP A 31 12.69 10.67 -0.73
C TRP A 31 13.86 9.72 -0.35
N ARG A 32 13.70 8.91 0.69
CA ARG A 32 14.73 7.97 1.13
C ARG A 32 14.68 6.62 0.42
N GLY A 33 13.54 6.22 -0.16
CA GLY A 33 13.30 4.87 -0.67
C GLY A 33 14.08 4.50 -1.95
N PRO A 34 15.09 3.60 -1.87
CA PRO A 34 15.83 3.13 -3.04
C PRO A 34 15.16 1.91 -3.72
N SER A 35 14.24 1.22 -3.05
CA SER A 35 13.64 -0.04 -3.53
C SER A 35 12.32 0.20 -4.29
N MET A 36 12.10 -0.58 -5.35
CA MET A 36 10.87 -0.52 -6.16
C MET A 36 9.62 -0.92 -5.36
N LEU A 37 9.80 -1.83 -4.38
CA LEU A 37 8.75 -2.25 -3.45
C LEU A 37 8.39 -1.14 -2.46
N ASP A 38 9.36 -0.38 -1.96
CA ASP A 38 9.10 0.72 -1.03
C ASP A 38 8.30 1.84 -1.71
N ARG A 39 8.61 2.11 -2.98
CA ARG A 39 7.83 3.06 -3.80
C ARG A 39 6.39 2.60 -4.02
N ALA A 40 6.18 1.31 -4.26
CA ALA A 40 4.85 0.72 -4.41
C ALA A 40 4.00 0.91 -3.14
N ILE A 41 4.58 0.59 -1.98
CA ILE A 41 3.92 0.78 -0.69
C ILE A 41 3.66 2.27 -0.43
N ALA A 42 4.62 3.15 -0.75
CA ALA A 42 4.43 4.58 -0.55
C ALA A 42 3.29 5.15 -1.41
N LEU A 43 3.08 4.64 -2.63
CA LEU A 43 1.94 5.02 -3.47
C LEU A 43 0.61 4.56 -2.88
N ASP A 44 0.54 3.35 -2.31
CA ASP A 44 -0.66 2.85 -1.63
C ASP A 44 -1.00 3.68 -0.39
N VAL A 45 0.01 4.01 0.43
CA VAL A 45 -0.16 4.91 1.58
C VAL A 45 -0.59 6.32 1.14
N CYS A 46 -0.07 6.81 0.00
CA CYS A 46 -0.51 8.08 -0.58
C CYS A 46 -2.01 8.04 -0.92
N ALA A 47 -2.48 6.97 -1.57
CA ALA A 47 -3.89 6.79 -1.88
C ALA A 47 -4.74 6.74 -0.60
N ALA A 48 -4.29 6.03 0.44
CA ALA A 48 -4.95 6.01 1.74
C ALA A 48 -5.03 7.40 2.40
N LEU A 49 -3.99 8.24 2.30
CA LEU A 49 -4.03 9.61 2.79
C LEU A 49 -5.02 10.49 2.02
N ILE A 50 -5.13 10.31 0.70
CA ILE A 50 -6.13 11.01 -0.11
C ILE A 50 -7.55 10.60 0.34
N ILE A 51 -7.79 9.30 0.54
CA ILE A 51 -9.07 8.78 1.05
C ILE A 51 -9.39 9.38 2.42
N ALA A 52 -8.42 9.43 3.34
CA ALA A 52 -8.61 10.01 4.67
C ALA A 52 -8.94 11.51 4.60
N GLY A 53 -8.25 12.27 3.73
CA GLY A 53 -8.52 13.69 3.50
C GLY A 53 -9.91 13.95 2.94
N LEU A 54 -10.34 13.14 1.95
CA LEU A 54 -11.71 13.20 1.41
C LEU A 54 -12.75 12.81 2.46
N GLY A 55 -12.47 11.81 3.29
CA GLY A 55 -13.32 11.41 4.40
C GLY A 55 -13.50 12.54 5.42
N ALA A 56 -12.42 13.21 5.82
CA ALA A 56 -12.48 14.37 6.70
C ALA A 56 -13.27 15.53 6.08
N LYS A 57 -13.09 15.79 4.77
CA LYS A 57 -13.87 16.80 4.03
C LYS A 57 -15.36 16.44 4.00
N SER A 58 -15.71 15.20 3.67
CA SER A 58 -17.11 14.73 3.66
C SER A 58 -17.75 14.79 5.04
N ALA A 59 -17.01 14.42 6.09
CA ALA A 59 -17.47 14.52 7.47
C ALA A 59 -17.72 15.98 7.89
N PHE A 60 -16.85 16.90 7.47
CA PHE A 60 -17.03 18.35 7.71
C PHE A 60 -18.23 18.92 6.94
N ALA A 61 -18.34 18.60 5.65
CA ALA A 61 -19.43 19.09 4.77
C ALA A 61 -20.78 18.41 5.05
N ARG A 62 -20.77 17.27 5.75
CA ARG A 62 -21.94 16.39 5.96
C ARG A 62 -22.58 15.93 4.65
N ASP A 63 -21.74 15.70 3.63
CA ASP A 63 -22.14 15.32 2.28
C ASP A 63 -21.33 14.10 1.80
N PRO A 64 -21.99 13.00 1.40
CA PRO A 64 -21.35 11.79 0.91
C PRO A 64 -20.84 11.88 -0.54
N PHE A 65 -20.90 13.03 -1.21
CA PHE A 65 -20.48 13.21 -2.61
C PHE A 65 -19.13 12.57 -2.98
N TYR A 66 -18.14 12.53 -2.06
CA TYR A 66 -16.81 11.97 -2.32
C TYR A 66 -16.68 10.45 -2.07
N PHE A 67 -17.71 9.79 -1.53
CA PHE A 67 -17.64 8.37 -1.18
C PHE A 67 -17.35 7.46 -2.38
N PRO A 68 -17.95 7.66 -3.57
CA PRO A 68 -17.61 6.86 -4.75
C PRO A 68 -16.14 6.99 -5.16
N ILE A 69 -15.56 8.19 -5.03
CA ILE A 69 -14.14 8.45 -5.35
C ILE A 69 -13.24 7.71 -4.37
N MET A 70 -13.56 7.78 -3.07
CA MET A 70 -12.83 7.04 -2.03
C MET A 70 -12.86 5.52 -2.30
N LEU A 71 -14.01 4.99 -2.72
CA LEU A 71 -14.17 3.58 -3.05
C LEU A 71 -13.26 3.17 -4.22
N VAL A 72 -13.25 3.95 -5.30
CA VAL A 72 -12.37 3.69 -6.46
C VAL A 72 -10.89 3.76 -6.06
N LEU A 73 -10.50 4.74 -5.25
CA LEU A 73 -9.13 4.86 -4.75
C LEU A 73 -8.74 3.66 -3.86
N ALA A 74 -9.65 3.18 -3.02
CA ALA A 74 -9.41 2.03 -2.15
C ALA A 74 -9.16 0.75 -2.98
N PHE A 75 -9.97 0.53 -4.01
CA PHE A 75 -9.75 -0.57 -4.95
C PHE A 75 -8.44 -0.43 -5.71
N LEU A 76 -8.12 0.78 -6.19
CA LEU A 76 -6.90 1.04 -6.94
C LEU A 76 -5.64 0.79 -6.10
N GLY A 77 -5.60 1.28 -4.86
CA GLY A 77 -4.48 1.05 -3.93
C GLY A 77 -4.29 -0.43 -3.62
N PHE A 78 -5.39 -1.11 -3.25
CA PHE A 78 -5.37 -2.54 -2.98
C PHE A 78 -4.90 -3.37 -4.18
N THR A 79 -5.51 -3.19 -5.35
CA THR A 79 -5.14 -3.93 -6.57
C THR A 79 -3.71 -3.62 -7.01
N GLY A 80 -3.26 -2.37 -6.88
CA GLY A 80 -1.89 -1.96 -7.19
C GLY A 80 -0.86 -2.68 -6.32
N SER A 81 -1.07 -2.68 -5.00
CA SER A 81 -0.20 -3.34 -4.03
C SER A 81 -0.13 -4.86 -4.25
N VAL A 82 -1.29 -5.51 -4.45
CA VAL A 82 -1.38 -6.95 -4.75
C VAL A 82 -0.68 -7.30 -6.07
N GLY A 83 -0.88 -6.51 -7.12
CA GLY A 83 -0.25 -6.73 -8.43
C GLY A 83 1.27 -6.71 -8.36
N ILE A 84 1.83 -5.75 -7.62
CA ILE A 84 3.28 -5.60 -7.45
C ILE A 84 3.85 -6.75 -6.61
N ALA A 85 3.18 -7.12 -5.51
CA ALA A 85 3.57 -8.27 -4.70
C ALA A 85 3.61 -9.57 -5.53
N ARG A 86 2.60 -9.78 -6.39
CA ARG A 86 2.51 -10.97 -7.25
C ARG A 86 3.58 -10.99 -8.33
N PHE A 87 3.89 -9.83 -8.94
CA PHE A 87 4.95 -9.72 -9.93
C PHE A 87 6.32 -10.07 -9.35
N ILE A 88 6.63 -9.56 -8.16
CA ILE A 88 7.89 -9.84 -7.46
C ILE A 88 7.98 -11.34 -7.10
N ALA A 89 6.92 -11.91 -6.52
CA ALA A 89 6.88 -13.33 -6.14
C ALA A 89 7.08 -14.29 -7.34
N VAL A 90 6.64 -13.90 -8.55
CA VAL A 90 6.88 -14.68 -9.77
C VAL A 90 8.34 -14.59 -10.22
N ARG A 91 8.98 -13.42 -10.07
CA ARG A 91 10.36 -13.20 -10.49
C ARG A 91 11.38 -13.87 -9.58
N ASP A 92 11.09 -13.99 -8.29
CA ASP A 92 12.01 -14.54 -7.28
C ASP A 92 11.96 -16.08 -7.16
N ARG A 93 11.32 -16.79 -8.11
CA ARG A 93 11.40 -18.26 -8.16
C ARG A 93 12.83 -18.69 -8.51
N PRO A 94 13.56 -19.37 -7.60
CA PRO A 94 14.90 -19.86 -7.92
C PRO A 94 14.80 -20.91 -9.05
N PRO A 95 15.73 -20.93 -10.02
CA PRO A 95 15.76 -21.97 -11.03
C PRO A 95 15.91 -23.33 -10.35
N GLY A 96 14.91 -24.21 -10.51
CA GLY A 96 14.91 -25.53 -9.90
C GLY A 96 16.19 -26.29 -10.27
N HIS A 97 16.93 -26.75 -9.26
CA HIS A 97 18.13 -27.56 -9.44
C HIS A 97 17.80 -28.90 -10.13
N ARG A 98 17.84 -28.91 -11.47
CA ARG A 98 17.91 -30.13 -12.30
C ARG A 98 19.36 -30.60 -12.50
N HIS A 99 20.13 -30.72 -11.42
CA HIS A 99 21.48 -31.29 -11.48
C HIS A 99 21.65 -32.27 -10.32
N GLY A 100 21.25 -33.53 -10.55
CA GLY A 100 21.44 -34.62 -9.60
C GLY A 100 21.23 -36.02 -10.22
N GLU A 101 20.37 -36.15 -11.23
CA GLU A 101 20.06 -37.47 -11.80
C GLU A 101 21.07 -38.01 -12.83
N ARG A 102 21.95 -37.17 -13.40
CA ARG A 102 22.94 -37.65 -14.38
C ARG A 102 24.14 -38.37 -13.77
N ALA A 103 24.41 -38.18 -12.48
CA ALA A 103 25.51 -38.86 -11.79
C ALA A 103 25.12 -40.29 -11.34
N ARG A 104 23.82 -40.62 -11.30
CA ARG A 104 23.34 -41.95 -10.92
C ARG A 104 23.24 -42.91 -12.10
N ASN A 105 23.07 -42.41 -13.33
CA ASN A 105 22.84 -43.24 -14.52
C ASN A 105 24.12 -43.55 -15.34
N GLY A 106 25.30 -43.11 -14.87
CA GLY A 106 26.58 -43.34 -15.54
C GLY A 106 27.46 -44.43 -14.91
N GLY A 107 26.93 -45.16 -13.91
CA GLY A 107 27.68 -46.13 -13.11
C GLY A 107 27.41 -47.61 -13.42
N GLU A 108 26.42 -47.92 -14.27
CA GLU A 108 25.97 -49.31 -14.52
C GLU A 108 26.41 -49.89 -15.86
N GLU A 109 27.30 -49.21 -16.60
CA GLU A 109 27.92 -49.78 -17.81
C GLU A 109 29.42 -49.97 -17.63
N ARG A 110 29.82 -51.06 -16.96
CA ARG A 110 31.17 -51.67 -17.07
C ARG A 110 31.04 -53.21 -17.04
N PRO A 111 31.88 -53.91 -17.83
CA PRO A 111 31.58 -55.16 -18.53
C PRO A 111 31.53 -56.43 -17.67
#